data_AF-A0A397CSH6-F1
#
_entry.id   AF-A0A397CSH6-F1
#
_cell.length_a   1.000
_cell.length_b   1.000
_cell.length_c   1.000
_cell.angle_alpha   90.00
_cell.angle_beta   90.00
_cell.angle_gamma   90.00
#
_symmetry.space_group_name_H-M   'P 1'
#
loop_
_entity.id
_entity.type
_entity.pdbx_description
1 polymer ?
#
loop_
_entity_poly.entity_id
_entity_poly.type
_entity_poly.pdbx_seq_one_letter_code
_entity_poly.pdbx_strand_id
1 'polypeptide(L)'
;MEHPTTVLPVQGGNATIAAENLDVIAMCRKAFCARDDILLCEAVNEVKPWAARSGEIMMYWANIADKLMRTRGFALRKDGPACKTRFEKIVKMITGGEQDVLRKSGSEDEFAERERLVMGICMQIDEYQAADIPTRAVLDNENGGPEGRKKRKANKLMKVAKRERLTDLSGHHHLSPRTTTRTTPPPDDLRAFFEYLKKRMDVDDAREERRQTLDKEMEDRRAAAEERRIALELERDRRQQEFMLRVLDMMKK
;
A
#
# COMPACT_ATOMS: atom_id res chain seq x y z
N MET A 1 -66.54 -8.47 -38.81
CA MET A 1 -66.39 -7.61 -37.62
C MET A 1 -65.00 -7.85 -37.08
N GLU A 2 -64.15 -6.85 -37.23
CA GLU A 2 -62.72 -6.92 -36.93
C GLU A 2 -62.50 -6.63 -35.45
N HIS A 3 -61.64 -7.41 -34.78
CA HIS A 3 -61.06 -7.05 -33.51
C HIS A 3 -59.53 -7.27 -33.54
N PRO A 4 -58.73 -6.28 -33.10
CA PRO A 4 -57.31 -6.24 -33.37
C PRO A 4 -56.45 -6.92 -32.30
N THR A 5 -55.30 -7.42 -32.75
CA THR A 5 -54.21 -7.96 -31.95
C THR A 5 -53.44 -6.80 -31.29
N THR A 6 -53.41 -6.77 -29.96
CA THR A 6 -52.51 -5.88 -29.19
C THR A 6 -51.32 -6.69 -28.69
N VAL A 7 -50.17 -6.48 -29.32
CA VAL A 7 -48.86 -6.97 -28.88
C VAL A 7 -48.40 -6.10 -27.71
N LEU A 8 -48.15 -6.69 -26.54
CA LEU A 8 -47.47 -6.02 -25.43
C LEU A 8 -45.95 -5.98 -25.69
N PRO A 9 -45.28 -4.84 -25.53
CA PRO A 9 -43.83 -4.81 -25.59
C PRO A 9 -43.23 -5.37 -24.29
N VAL A 10 -42.45 -6.43 -24.43
CA VAL A 10 -41.45 -6.85 -23.45
C VAL A 10 -40.33 -5.80 -23.46
N GLN A 11 -40.29 -4.96 -22.43
CA GLN A 11 -39.08 -4.27 -21.98
C GLN A 11 -38.91 -4.68 -20.50
N GLY A 12 -37.83 -5.27 -20.05
CA GLY A 12 -36.46 -5.19 -20.56
C GLY A 12 -35.54 -4.81 -19.39
N GLY A 13 -35.40 -5.73 -18.43
CA GLY A 13 -34.12 -6.13 -17.81
C GLY A 13 -33.20 -5.14 -17.07
N ASN A 14 -33.43 -3.83 -17.01
CA ASN A 14 -32.39 -2.90 -16.52
C ASN A 14 -32.66 -2.21 -15.18
N ALA A 15 -33.86 -2.26 -14.62
CA ALA A 15 -34.16 -1.59 -13.35
C ALA A 15 -33.74 -2.40 -12.10
N THR A 16 -33.72 -3.73 -12.20
CA THR A 16 -33.48 -4.62 -11.06
C THR A 16 -32.02 -4.57 -10.58
N ILE A 17 -31.05 -4.48 -11.49
CA ILE A 17 -29.61 -4.47 -11.16
C ILE A 17 -29.18 -3.16 -10.45
N ALA A 18 -29.85 -2.05 -10.77
CA ALA A 18 -29.59 -0.76 -10.13
C ALA A 18 -30.19 -0.68 -8.72
N ALA A 19 -31.38 -1.25 -8.51
CA ALA A 19 -32.04 -1.30 -7.21
C ALA A 19 -31.31 -2.23 -6.23
N GLU A 20 -30.87 -3.41 -6.69
CA GLU A 20 -30.10 -4.35 -5.86
C GLU A 20 -28.76 -3.75 -5.37
N ASN A 21 -28.11 -2.91 -6.19
CA ASN A 21 -26.88 -2.22 -5.78
C ASN A 21 -27.14 -1.10 -4.76
N LEU A 22 -28.28 -0.42 -4.83
CA LEU A 22 -28.63 0.63 -3.87
C LEU A 22 -28.99 0.06 -2.49
N ASP A 23 -29.66 -1.10 -2.46
CA ASP A 23 -30.03 -1.80 -1.22
C ASP A 23 -28.83 -2.43 -0.52
N VAL A 24 -27.82 -2.93 -1.25
CA VAL A 24 -26.56 -3.39 -0.65
C VAL A 24 -25.78 -2.23 -0.01
N ILE A 25 -25.84 -1.03 -0.59
CA ILE A 25 -25.20 0.18 -0.04
C ILE A 25 -25.88 0.62 1.27
N ALA A 26 -27.21 0.45 1.39
CA ALA A 26 -27.98 0.80 2.58
C ALA A 26 -27.71 -0.12 3.79
N MET A 27 -27.17 -1.33 3.58
CA MET A 27 -26.91 -2.31 4.65
C MET A 27 -25.47 -2.32 5.19
N CYS A 28 -24.52 -1.57 4.59
CA CYS A 28 -23.14 -1.57 5.05
C CYS A 28 -22.95 -0.74 6.32
N ARG A 29 -22.35 -1.33 7.36
CA ARG A 29 -21.96 -0.59 8.56
C ARG A 29 -20.86 0.43 8.22
N LYS A 30 -20.75 1.50 9.02
CA LYS A 30 -19.75 2.57 8.79
C LYS A 30 -18.38 2.29 9.41
N ALA A 31 -18.35 1.53 10.51
CA ALA A 31 -17.17 1.32 11.35
C ALA A 31 -16.93 -0.17 11.60
N PHE A 32 -15.66 -0.52 11.80
CA PHE A 32 -15.20 -1.85 12.20
C PHE A 32 -15.70 -2.20 13.60
N CYS A 33 -16.28 -3.39 13.76
CA CYS A 33 -16.50 -4.03 15.06
C CYS A 33 -15.46 -5.13 15.32
N ALA A 34 -15.52 -5.79 16.49
CA ALA A 34 -14.59 -6.87 16.84
C ALA A 34 -14.59 -8.02 15.83
N ARG A 35 -15.76 -8.45 15.36
CA ARG A 35 -15.84 -9.49 14.32
C ARG A 35 -15.16 -9.08 13.02
N ASP A 36 -15.36 -7.83 12.58
CA ASP A 36 -14.71 -7.31 11.37
C ASP A 36 -13.18 -7.26 11.54
N ASP A 37 -12.68 -6.95 12.74
CA ASP A 37 -11.25 -6.97 13.05
C ASP A 37 -10.65 -8.38 12.96
N ILE A 38 -11.38 -9.41 13.42
CA ILE A 38 -10.93 -10.82 13.31
C ILE A 38 -10.82 -11.20 11.83
N LEU A 39 -11.86 -10.94 11.03
CA LEU A 39 -11.84 -11.24 9.60
C LEU A 39 -10.70 -10.50 8.88
N LEU A 40 -10.44 -9.25 9.25
CA LEU A 40 -9.29 -8.49 8.73
C LEU A 40 -7.97 -9.16 9.11
N CYS A 41 -7.79 -9.59 10.36
CA CYS A 41 -6.57 -10.28 10.80
C CYS A 41 -6.38 -11.61 10.08
N GLU A 42 -7.43 -12.40 9.89
CA GLU A 42 -7.39 -13.65 9.11
C GLU A 42 -6.97 -13.38 7.66
N ALA A 43 -7.57 -12.38 7.02
CA ALA A 43 -7.23 -12.01 5.65
C ALA A 43 -5.76 -11.54 5.52
N VAL A 44 -5.29 -10.73 6.48
CA VAL A 44 -3.89 -10.30 6.55
C VAL A 44 -2.94 -11.49 6.75
N ASN A 45 -3.29 -12.41 7.64
CA ASN A 45 -2.50 -13.61 7.92
C ASN A 45 -2.37 -14.53 6.70
N GLU A 46 -3.42 -14.61 5.88
CA GLU A 46 -3.41 -15.44 4.68
C GLU A 46 -2.68 -14.77 3.51
N VAL A 47 -2.94 -13.47 3.27
CA VAL A 47 -2.36 -12.73 2.13
C VAL A 47 -0.90 -12.33 2.38
N LYS A 48 -0.50 -12.17 3.65
CA LYS A 48 0.88 -11.88 4.07
C LYS A 48 1.47 -10.65 3.37
N PRO A 49 0.89 -9.44 3.55
CA PRO A 49 1.35 -8.23 2.86
C PRO A 49 2.81 -7.86 3.13
N TRP A 50 3.40 -8.33 4.25
CA TRP A 50 4.83 -8.15 4.54
C TRP A 50 5.76 -8.93 3.59
N ALA A 51 5.27 -10.02 3.01
CA ALA A 51 5.98 -10.85 2.03
C ALA A 51 5.79 -10.38 0.57
N ALA A 52 5.01 -9.31 0.34
CA ALA A 52 4.87 -8.69 -0.98
C ALA A 52 6.25 -8.33 -1.56
N ARG A 53 6.39 -8.20 -2.89
CA ARG A 53 7.64 -7.69 -3.49
C ARG A 53 7.71 -6.17 -3.35
N SER A 54 8.90 -5.58 -3.53
CA SER A 54 9.04 -4.11 -3.52
C SER A 54 8.22 -3.53 -4.67
N GLY A 55 7.33 -2.61 -4.35
CA GLY A 55 6.39 -1.95 -5.25
C GLY A 55 4.97 -2.50 -5.17
N GLU A 56 4.76 -3.65 -4.53
CA GLU A 56 3.50 -4.40 -4.62
C GLU A 56 2.68 -4.37 -3.33
N ILE A 57 3.19 -3.77 -2.25
CA ILE A 57 2.55 -3.87 -0.93
C ILE A 57 1.12 -3.31 -0.91
N MET A 58 0.85 -2.19 -1.59
CA MET A 58 -0.50 -1.63 -1.65
C MET A 58 -1.46 -2.44 -2.53
N MET A 59 -0.94 -3.18 -3.52
CA MET A 59 -1.72 -4.16 -4.26
C MET A 59 -2.17 -5.30 -3.35
N TYR A 60 -1.32 -5.75 -2.43
CA TYR A 60 -1.71 -6.77 -1.44
C TYR A 60 -2.79 -6.25 -0.49
N TRP A 61 -2.71 -4.97 -0.07
CA TRP A 61 -3.78 -4.36 0.73
C TRP A 61 -5.09 -4.20 -0.06
N ALA A 62 -5.03 -3.89 -1.36
CA ALA A 62 -6.21 -3.91 -2.23
C ALA A 62 -6.81 -5.32 -2.33
N ASN A 63 -5.98 -6.35 -2.50
CA ASN A 63 -6.42 -7.75 -2.51
C ASN A 63 -7.08 -8.17 -1.18
N ILE A 64 -6.55 -7.70 -0.04
CA ILE A 64 -7.17 -7.93 1.28
C ILE A 64 -8.55 -7.29 1.34
N ALA A 65 -8.70 -6.03 0.89
CA ALA A 65 -9.98 -5.36 0.85
C ALA A 65 -11.01 -6.09 -0.04
N ASP A 66 -10.60 -6.49 -1.26
CA ASP A 66 -11.45 -7.26 -2.19
C ASP A 66 -11.86 -8.61 -1.62
N LYS A 67 -10.94 -9.28 -0.93
CA LYS A 67 -11.23 -10.53 -0.25
C LYS A 67 -12.26 -10.34 0.85
N LEU A 68 -12.06 -9.34 1.72
CA LEU A 68 -12.98 -9.03 2.80
C LEU A 68 -14.39 -8.72 2.28
N MET A 69 -14.52 -7.96 1.19
CA MET A 69 -15.82 -7.70 0.56
C MET A 69 -16.55 -8.97 0.11
N ARG A 70 -15.82 -10.06 -0.17
CA ARG A 70 -16.38 -11.36 -0.57
C ARG A 70 -16.55 -12.32 0.62
N THR A 71 -16.04 -11.96 1.79
CA THR A 71 -16.10 -12.80 3.00
C THR A 71 -17.47 -12.68 3.66
N ARG A 72 -18.14 -13.82 3.86
CA ARG A 72 -19.43 -13.87 4.56
C ARG A 72 -19.29 -13.28 5.97
N GLY A 73 -20.17 -12.33 6.28
CA GLY A 73 -20.20 -11.65 7.59
C GLY A 73 -19.41 -10.35 7.66
N PHE A 74 -18.58 -10.05 6.66
CA PHE A 74 -17.96 -8.73 6.50
C PHE A 74 -18.93 -7.81 5.77
N ALA A 75 -19.46 -6.80 6.47
CA ALA A 75 -20.49 -5.90 5.96
C ALA A 75 -20.00 -4.45 5.89
N LEU A 76 -18.73 -4.27 5.49
CA LEU A 76 -18.09 -2.96 5.31
C LEU A 76 -17.57 -2.83 3.88
N ARG A 77 -17.70 -1.63 3.32
CA ARG A 77 -16.97 -1.23 2.11
C ARG A 77 -15.76 -0.39 2.53
N LYS A 78 -14.58 -0.98 2.47
CA LYS A 78 -13.30 -0.36 2.80
C LYS A 78 -12.30 -0.67 1.71
N ASP A 79 -11.46 0.29 1.38
CA ASP A 79 -10.36 0.13 0.45
C ASP A 79 -9.10 -0.38 1.16
N GLY A 80 -8.08 -0.74 0.37
CA GLY A 80 -6.80 -1.22 0.90
C GLY A 80 -6.18 -0.29 1.96
N PRO A 81 -6.10 1.03 1.72
CA PRO A 81 -5.63 2.00 2.72
C PRO A 81 -6.41 1.94 4.03
N ALA A 82 -7.75 1.92 4.00
CA ALA A 82 -8.55 1.86 5.21
C ALA A 82 -8.36 0.54 5.99
N CYS A 83 -8.25 -0.59 5.30
CA CYS A 83 -7.94 -1.88 5.91
C CYS A 83 -6.56 -1.88 6.56
N LYS A 84 -5.55 -1.31 5.90
CA LYS A 84 -4.20 -1.13 6.44
C LYS A 84 -4.21 -0.30 7.72
N THR A 85 -4.76 0.91 7.67
CA THR A 85 -4.81 1.81 8.85
C THR A 85 -5.55 1.16 10.01
N ARG A 86 -6.62 0.39 9.74
CA ARG A 86 -7.31 -0.35 10.78
C ARG A 86 -6.42 -1.43 11.40
N PHE A 87 -5.73 -2.23 10.58
CA PHE A 87 -4.82 -3.26 11.05
C PHE A 87 -3.68 -2.66 11.89
N GLU A 88 -3.04 -1.59 11.41
CA GLU A 88 -2.01 -0.86 12.16
C GLU A 88 -2.50 -0.42 13.54
N LYS A 89 -3.73 0.10 13.60
CA LYS A 89 -4.36 0.48 14.86
C LYS A 89 -4.58 -0.72 15.78
N ILE A 90 -5.06 -1.85 15.26
CA ILE A 90 -5.30 -3.07 16.05
C ILE A 90 -4.00 -3.53 16.69
N VAL A 91 -2.95 -3.70 15.90
CA VAL A 91 -1.65 -4.15 16.39
C VAL A 91 -1.12 -3.16 17.43
N LYS A 92 -1.09 -1.86 17.13
CA LYS A 92 -0.61 -0.83 18.07
C LYS A 92 -1.32 -0.92 19.43
N MET A 93 -2.64 -1.08 19.43
CA MET A 93 -3.42 -1.11 20.67
C MET A 93 -3.16 -2.41 21.46
N ILE A 94 -3.08 -3.56 20.79
CA ILE A 94 -2.83 -4.85 21.45
C ILE A 94 -1.40 -4.91 22.00
N THR A 95 -0.41 -4.54 21.19
CA THR A 95 1.00 -4.61 21.57
C THR A 95 1.40 -3.51 22.54
N GLY A 96 0.72 -2.36 22.48
CA GLY A 96 0.92 -1.23 23.40
C GLY A 96 0.23 -1.39 24.74
N GLY A 97 -0.49 -2.49 24.98
CA GLY A 97 -1.24 -2.72 26.22
C GLY A 97 -2.52 -1.88 26.35
N GLU A 98 -2.93 -1.17 25.29
CA GLU A 98 -4.15 -0.36 25.22
C GLU A 98 -5.34 -1.14 24.63
N GLN A 99 -5.34 -2.47 24.77
CA GLN A 99 -6.32 -3.35 24.11
C GLN A 99 -7.77 -3.11 24.56
N ASP A 100 -7.97 -2.55 25.75
CA ASP A 100 -9.28 -2.17 26.26
C ASP A 100 -10.00 -1.14 25.37
N VAL A 101 -9.25 -0.33 24.62
CA VAL A 101 -9.81 0.62 23.64
C VAL A 101 -10.53 -0.11 22.51
N LEU A 102 -10.08 -1.33 22.18
CA LEU A 102 -10.70 -2.18 21.18
C LEU A 102 -11.87 -3.02 21.73
N ARG A 103 -12.13 -2.97 23.04
CA ARG A 103 -13.18 -3.75 23.72
C ARG A 103 -14.56 -3.09 23.73
N LYS A 104 -14.71 -1.90 23.12
CA LYS A 104 -15.97 -1.14 23.14
C LYS A 104 -17.16 -1.83 22.44
N SER A 105 -16.93 -2.89 21.67
CA SER A 105 -17.95 -3.77 21.11
C SER A 105 -17.36 -5.13 20.79
N GLY A 106 -17.83 -6.21 21.41
CA GLY A 106 -17.39 -7.59 21.15
C GLY A 106 -17.44 -8.47 22.41
N SER A 107 -17.37 -9.79 22.23
CA SER A 107 -17.24 -10.73 23.35
C SER A 107 -15.77 -10.93 23.76
N GLU A 108 -15.54 -11.45 24.98
CA GLU A 108 -14.18 -11.80 25.43
C GLU A 108 -13.51 -12.80 24.47
N ASP A 109 -14.27 -13.75 23.93
CA ASP A 109 -13.78 -14.72 22.95
C ASP A 109 -13.30 -14.05 21.65
N GLU A 110 -14.05 -13.05 21.15
CA GLU A 110 -13.65 -12.29 19.97
C GLU A 110 -12.37 -11.48 20.21
N PHE A 111 -12.20 -10.95 21.43
CA PHE A 111 -10.99 -10.22 21.79
C PHE A 111 -9.78 -11.14 21.93
N ALA A 112 -9.95 -12.28 22.58
CA ALA A 112 -8.89 -13.28 22.73
C ALA A 112 -8.45 -13.85 21.37
N GLU A 113 -9.39 -14.12 20.47
CA GLU A 113 -9.06 -14.62 19.13
C GLU A 113 -8.32 -13.58 18.29
N ARG A 114 -8.75 -12.32 18.34
CA ARG A 114 -8.04 -11.21 17.68
C ARG A 114 -6.63 -11.04 18.22
N GLU A 115 -6.44 -11.09 19.54
CA GLU A 115 -5.12 -11.02 20.17
C GLU A 115 -4.22 -12.16 19.70
N ARG A 116 -4.73 -13.39 19.73
CA ARG A 116 -4.01 -14.58 19.26
C ARG A 116 -3.56 -14.45 17.80
N LEU A 117 -4.46 -14.01 16.91
CA LEU A 117 -4.15 -13.80 15.50
C LEU A 117 -3.06 -12.74 15.32
N VAL A 118 -3.17 -11.61 16.01
CA VAL A 118 -2.21 -10.50 15.89
C VAL A 118 -0.83 -10.91 16.39
N MET A 119 -0.74 -11.57 17.55
CA MET A 119 0.54 -12.09 18.05
C MET A 119 1.16 -13.09 17.07
N GLY A 120 0.37 -14.01 16.51
CA GLY A 120 0.84 -14.98 15.53
C GLY A 120 1.31 -14.35 14.20
N ILE A 121 0.66 -13.28 13.76
CA ILE A 121 1.09 -12.50 12.59
C ILE A 121 2.42 -11.81 12.90
N CYS A 122 2.55 -11.13 14.04
CA CYS A 122 3.79 -10.47 14.44
C CYS A 122 4.97 -11.45 14.45
N MET A 123 4.81 -12.64 15.05
CA MET A 123 5.83 -13.68 15.04
C MET A 123 6.27 -14.09 13.63
N GLN A 124 5.32 -14.35 12.72
CA GLN A 124 5.64 -14.71 11.33
C GLN A 124 6.41 -13.60 10.60
N ILE A 125 6.17 -12.34 10.95
CA ILE A 125 6.86 -11.21 10.36
C ILE A 125 8.28 -11.10 10.88
N ASP A 126 8.49 -11.31 12.17
CA ASP A 126 9.82 -11.32 12.78
C ASP A 126 10.68 -12.45 12.20
N GLU A 127 10.10 -13.64 12.03
CA GLU A 127 10.73 -14.77 11.34
C GLU A 127 11.09 -14.42 9.88
N TYR A 128 10.17 -13.77 9.16
CA TYR A 128 10.42 -13.34 7.78
C TYR A 128 11.55 -12.29 7.70
N GLN A 129 11.59 -11.32 8.61
CA GLN A 129 12.65 -10.31 8.66
C GLN A 129 14.01 -10.95 8.96
N ALA A 130 14.07 -11.88 9.92
CA ALA A 130 15.29 -12.61 10.24
C ALA A 130 15.84 -13.41 9.03
N ALA A 131 14.97 -13.89 8.14
CA ALA A 131 15.35 -14.58 6.91
C ALA A 131 15.67 -13.63 5.72
N ASP A 132 15.01 -12.47 5.62
CA ASP A 132 15.20 -11.49 4.54
C ASP A 132 16.49 -10.66 4.70
N ILE A 133 16.88 -10.33 5.94
CA ILE A 133 18.07 -9.50 6.23
C ILE A 133 19.38 -10.13 5.71
N PRO A 134 19.67 -11.44 5.94
CA PRO A 134 20.85 -12.10 5.39
C PRO A 134 20.82 -12.12 3.86
N THR A 135 19.66 -12.38 3.26
CA THR A 135 19.50 -12.53 1.80
C THR A 135 19.76 -11.21 1.07
N ARG A 136 19.27 -10.08 1.59
CA ARG A 136 19.55 -8.75 1.01
C ARG A 136 21.00 -8.32 1.18
N ALA A 137 21.64 -8.64 2.31
CA ALA A 137 23.04 -8.30 2.56
C ALA A 137 23.99 -9.02 1.58
N VAL A 138 23.66 -10.24 1.17
CA VAL A 138 24.43 -11.00 0.17
C VAL A 138 24.28 -10.38 -1.23
N LEU A 139 23.06 -10.01 -1.64
CA LEU A 139 22.80 -9.40 -2.96
C LEU A 139 23.42 -7.99 -3.11
N ASP A 140 23.45 -7.19 -2.05
CA ASP A 140 24.08 -5.86 -2.06
C ASP A 140 25.63 -5.96 -2.13
N ASN A 141 26.20 -7.10 -1.73
CA ASN A 141 27.65 -7.36 -1.79
C ASN A 141 28.11 -7.82 -3.19
N GLU A 142 27.25 -8.48 -3.98
CA GLU A 142 27.57 -8.90 -5.34
C GLU A 142 27.36 -7.79 -6.40
N ASN A 143 26.45 -6.84 -6.17
CA ASN A 143 26.26 -5.69 -7.06
C ASN A 143 27.15 -4.47 -6.73
N GLY A 144 27.99 -4.57 -5.70
CA GLY A 144 28.85 -3.50 -5.18
C GLY A 144 30.20 -3.39 -5.88
N GLY A 145 30.23 -3.19 -7.20
CA GLY A 145 31.46 -2.79 -7.90
C GLY A 145 32.06 -1.49 -7.33
N PRO A 146 33.40 -1.29 -7.41
CA PRO A 146 34.14 -0.29 -6.62
C PRO A 146 33.80 1.20 -6.86
N GLU A 147 32.95 1.52 -7.84
CA GLU A 147 32.59 2.90 -8.23
C GLU A 147 31.57 3.57 -7.28
N GLY A 148 30.70 2.83 -6.58
CA GLY A 148 29.64 3.40 -5.74
C GLY A 148 30.08 3.87 -4.35
N ARG A 149 31.31 3.55 -3.91
CA ARG A 149 31.75 3.69 -2.52
C ARG A 149 32.09 5.12 -2.09
N LYS A 150 32.25 6.06 -3.03
CA LYS A 150 32.72 7.43 -2.75
C LYS A 150 31.63 8.39 -2.27
N LYS A 151 30.35 8.19 -2.60
CA LYS A 151 29.27 9.13 -2.23
C LYS A 151 28.67 8.91 -0.83
N ARG A 152 28.85 7.72 -0.22
CA ARG A 152 28.24 7.41 1.10
C ARG A 152 29.05 7.89 2.31
N LYS A 153 30.31 8.33 2.14
CA LYS A 153 31.18 8.74 3.26
C LYS A 153 30.93 10.16 3.80
N ALA A 154 30.13 10.99 3.14
CA ALA A 154 29.90 12.38 3.57
C ALA A 154 28.83 12.53 4.69
N ASN A 155 27.92 11.56 4.86
CA ASN A 155 26.78 11.70 5.79
C ASN A 155 26.95 11.04 7.16
N LYS A 156 28.14 10.52 7.50
CA LYS A 156 28.37 9.80 8.77
C LYS A 156 29.26 10.53 9.78
N LEU A 157 29.51 11.83 9.60
CA LEU A 157 30.39 12.62 10.48
C LEU A 157 29.67 13.62 11.40
N MET A 158 28.41 13.38 11.76
CA MET A 158 27.75 14.15 12.83
C MET A 158 26.97 13.20 13.73
N LYS A 159 27.68 12.61 14.71
CA LYS A 159 27.20 12.17 16.04
C LYS A 159 28.24 11.21 16.66
N VAL A 160 29.36 11.77 17.08
CA VAL A 160 30.23 11.17 18.09
C VAL A 160 30.62 12.29 19.05
N ALA A 161 29.90 12.39 20.18
CA ALA A 161 30.37 13.04 21.40
C ALA A 161 29.34 12.83 22.53
N LYS A 162 29.46 11.74 23.29
CA LYS A 162 29.81 11.85 24.72
C LYS A 162 30.24 10.50 25.26
N ARG A 163 31.43 10.54 25.84
CA ARG A 163 32.26 9.45 26.34
C ARG A 163 31.99 9.24 27.83
N GLU A 164 32.16 7.98 28.22
CA GLU A 164 32.16 7.37 29.55
C GLU A 164 32.88 8.11 30.70
N ARG A 165 32.57 7.66 31.93
CA ARG A 165 33.48 7.27 33.04
C ARG A 165 32.60 6.73 34.20
N LEU A 166 32.92 5.75 35.05
CA LEU A 166 34.02 4.79 35.24
C LEU A 166 33.60 3.89 36.46
N THR A 167 33.92 2.57 36.50
CA THR A 167 34.33 1.71 37.67
C THR A 167 33.41 1.57 38.92
N ASP A 168 33.30 0.49 39.71
CA ASP A 168 33.96 -0.83 39.84
C ASP A 168 33.18 -1.73 40.86
N LEU A 169 33.46 -3.05 40.82
CA LEU A 169 33.40 -4.12 41.85
C LEU A 169 32.11 -4.66 42.55
N SER A 170 31.94 -5.98 42.34
CA SER A 170 31.74 -7.08 43.32
C SER A 170 30.34 -7.63 43.64
N GLY A 171 30.19 -8.97 43.49
CA GLY A 171 29.55 -9.79 44.53
C GLY A 171 28.40 -10.75 44.14
N HIS A 172 28.74 -12.04 44.08
CA HIS A 172 27.97 -13.20 44.59
C HIS A 172 27.03 -14.04 43.69
N HIS A 173 27.25 -15.36 43.82
CA HIS A 173 26.64 -16.51 43.14
C HIS A 173 25.21 -16.84 43.61
N HIS A 174 24.38 -17.38 42.70
CA HIS A 174 23.43 -18.48 43.00
C HIS A 174 22.99 -19.18 41.70
N LEU A 175 23.19 -20.49 41.61
CA LEU A 175 22.70 -21.38 40.54
C LEU A 175 21.34 -21.98 40.90
N SER A 176 20.50 -22.25 39.88
CA SER A 176 19.34 -23.16 39.82
C SER A 176 17.94 -22.50 39.83
N PRO A 177 16.87 -23.11 39.26
CA PRO A 177 16.74 -23.75 37.95
C PRO A 177 15.55 -23.21 37.11
N ARG A 178 15.64 -23.48 35.81
CA ARG A 178 14.64 -23.33 34.74
C ARG A 178 13.21 -23.74 35.14
N THR A 179 12.27 -22.78 35.09
CA THR A 179 10.83 -23.03 34.86
C THR A 179 10.27 -21.98 33.90
N THR A 180 9.32 -22.42 33.10
CA THR A 180 8.68 -21.79 31.94
C THR A 180 8.08 -20.41 32.19
N THR A 181 8.41 -19.42 31.37
CA THR A 181 7.56 -18.23 31.17
C THR A 181 7.47 -17.82 29.70
N ARG A 182 6.22 -17.60 29.31
CA ARG A 182 5.67 -17.15 28.03
C ARG A 182 6.45 -15.93 27.52
N THR A 183 7.18 -16.07 26.42
CA THR A 183 7.83 -14.94 25.72
C THR A 183 6.76 -14.13 25.00
N THR A 184 6.22 -13.11 25.66
CA THR A 184 5.69 -11.93 24.97
C THR A 184 6.87 -11.20 24.33
N PRO A 185 6.86 -10.91 23.02
CA PRO A 185 7.93 -10.14 22.39
C PRO A 185 8.00 -8.73 23.01
N PRO A 186 9.21 -8.14 23.16
CA PRO A 186 9.36 -6.82 23.73
C PRO A 186 8.63 -5.77 22.87
N PRO A 187 8.01 -4.74 23.49
CA PRO A 187 7.30 -3.67 22.76
C PRO A 187 8.12 -2.95 21.68
N ASP A 188 9.45 -2.98 21.78
CA ASP A 188 10.37 -2.29 20.87
C ASP A 188 10.50 -2.96 19.49
N ASP A 189 10.33 -4.29 19.38
CA ASP A 189 10.47 -5.03 18.10
C ASP A 189 9.30 -4.77 17.13
N LEU A 190 8.11 -4.46 17.65
CA LEU A 190 6.90 -4.31 16.84
C LEU A 190 6.72 -2.88 16.32
N ARG A 191 7.35 -1.91 16.97
CA ARG A 191 7.55 -0.57 16.39
C ARG A 191 8.50 -0.65 15.19
N ALA A 192 9.53 -1.49 15.26
CA ALA A 192 10.41 -1.76 14.14
C ALA A 192 9.67 -2.44 12.97
N PHE A 193 8.69 -3.31 13.24
CA PHE A 193 7.80 -3.86 12.20
C PHE A 193 7.05 -2.76 11.42
N PHE A 194 6.37 -1.84 12.10
CA PHE A 194 5.64 -0.77 11.41
C PHE A 194 6.56 0.19 10.70
N GLU A 195 7.71 0.51 11.30
CA GLU A 195 8.73 1.31 10.62
C GLU A 195 9.27 0.59 9.38
N TYR A 196 9.46 -0.72 9.41
CA TYR A 196 9.87 -1.51 8.25
C TYR A 196 8.81 -1.47 7.14
N LEU A 197 7.56 -1.74 7.48
CA LEU A 197 6.46 -1.77 6.51
C LEU A 197 6.22 -0.39 5.89
N LYS A 198 6.25 0.66 6.72
CA LYS A 198 6.15 2.06 6.30
C LYS A 198 7.33 2.47 5.41
N LYS A 199 8.56 2.17 5.84
CA LYS A 199 9.77 2.48 5.07
C LYS A 199 9.78 1.79 3.71
N ARG A 200 9.29 0.55 3.64
CA ARG A 200 9.15 -0.18 2.38
C ARG A 200 8.17 0.53 1.44
N MET A 201 7.04 0.99 1.94
CA MET A 201 6.10 1.81 1.18
C MET A 201 6.70 3.14 0.73
N ASP A 202 7.35 3.89 1.61
CA ASP A 202 7.94 5.18 1.26
C ASP A 202 8.99 5.04 0.13
N VAL A 203 9.74 3.93 0.13
CA VAL A 203 10.69 3.59 -0.94
C VAL A 203 9.96 3.26 -2.25
N ASP A 204 8.84 2.56 -2.17
CA ASP A 204 8.02 2.18 -3.31
C ASP A 204 7.32 3.40 -3.92
N ASP A 205 6.70 4.26 -3.10
CA ASP A 205 6.04 5.51 -3.53
C ASP A 205 7.05 6.44 -4.22
N ALA A 206 8.24 6.63 -3.63
CA ALA A 206 9.29 7.45 -4.24
C ALA A 206 9.84 6.85 -5.55
N ARG A 207 9.80 5.52 -5.72
CA ARG A 207 10.19 4.87 -6.98
C ARG A 207 9.13 5.07 -8.05
N GLU A 208 7.87 4.95 -7.68
CA GLU A 208 6.74 5.16 -8.60
C GLU A 208 6.66 6.62 -9.05
N GLU A 209 6.84 7.58 -8.14
CA GLU A 209 6.89 9.01 -8.48
C GLU A 209 8.01 9.32 -9.49
N ARG A 210 9.19 8.72 -9.33
CA ARG A 210 10.29 8.85 -10.30
C ARG A 210 9.92 8.30 -11.67
N ARG A 211 9.22 7.15 -11.71
CA ARG A 211 8.76 6.56 -12.97
C ARG A 211 7.72 7.45 -13.66
N GLN A 212 6.73 7.95 -12.91
CA GLN A 212 5.72 8.87 -13.44
C GLN A 212 6.33 10.17 -13.95
N THR A 213 7.36 10.69 -13.26
CA THR A 213 8.08 11.89 -13.70
C THR A 213 8.79 11.66 -15.03
N LEU A 214 9.47 10.52 -15.18
CA LEU A 214 10.15 10.16 -16.43
C LEU A 214 9.15 9.94 -17.58
N ASP A 215 8.05 9.25 -17.32
CA ASP A 215 7.00 9.01 -18.32
C ASP A 215 6.39 10.34 -18.79
N LYS A 216 6.10 11.25 -17.84
CA LYS A 216 5.62 12.60 -18.15
C LYS A 216 6.63 13.43 -18.94
N GLU A 217 7.91 13.40 -18.59
CA GLU A 217 8.96 14.11 -19.35
C GLU A 217 9.05 13.59 -20.79
N MET A 218 8.91 12.28 -20.98
CA MET A 218 8.92 11.66 -22.30
C MET A 218 7.68 12.01 -23.11
N GLU A 219 6.52 12.11 -22.48
CA GLU A 219 5.27 12.55 -23.10
C GLU A 219 5.33 14.02 -23.52
N ASP A 220 5.81 14.91 -22.63
CA ASP A 220 6.02 16.33 -22.93
C ASP A 220 7.00 16.51 -24.10
N ARG A 221 8.06 15.71 -24.16
CA ARG A 221 9.02 15.72 -25.27
C ARG A 221 8.38 15.27 -26.59
N ARG A 222 7.46 14.31 -26.57
CA ARG A 222 6.70 13.88 -27.76
C ARG A 222 5.71 14.96 -28.19
N ALA A 223 4.97 15.55 -27.26
CA ALA A 223 4.02 16.62 -27.54
C ALA A 223 4.72 17.85 -28.16
N ALA A 224 5.86 18.27 -27.61
CA ALA A 224 6.66 19.37 -28.15
C ALA A 224 7.22 19.06 -29.56
N ALA A 225 7.56 17.81 -29.85
CA ALA A 225 8.00 17.41 -31.19
C ALA A 225 6.85 17.47 -32.20
N GLU A 226 5.65 17.03 -31.81
CA GLU A 226 4.45 17.07 -32.65
C GLU A 226 3.99 18.51 -32.91
N GLU A 227 4.01 19.37 -31.88
CA GLU A 227 3.69 20.79 -32.02
C GLU A 227 4.63 21.49 -33.02
N ARG A 228 5.93 21.19 -32.96
CA ARG A 228 6.90 21.71 -33.95
C ARG A 228 6.60 21.23 -35.36
N ARG A 229 6.16 19.98 -35.52
CA ARG A 229 5.79 19.40 -36.82
C ARG A 229 4.58 20.12 -37.41
N ILE A 230 3.54 20.31 -36.61
CA ILE A 230 2.31 21.04 -37.00
C ILE A 230 2.63 22.50 -37.34
N ALA A 231 3.46 23.17 -36.54
CA ALA A 231 3.85 24.56 -36.81
C ALA A 231 4.60 24.71 -38.14
N LEU A 232 5.49 23.78 -38.47
CA LEU A 232 6.20 23.76 -39.76
C LEU A 232 5.25 23.50 -40.94
N GLU A 233 4.26 22.63 -40.75
CA GLU A 233 3.24 22.36 -41.76
C GLU A 233 2.35 23.58 -42.02
N LEU A 234 1.85 24.22 -40.96
CA LEU A 234 1.06 25.46 -41.07
C LEU A 234 1.86 26.59 -41.76
N GLU A 235 3.15 26.73 -41.45
CA GLU A 235 4.01 27.73 -42.07
C GLU A 235 4.25 27.43 -43.57
N ARG A 236 4.40 26.16 -43.94
CA ARG A 236 4.49 25.74 -45.35
C ARG A 236 3.22 26.10 -46.10
N ASP A 237 2.07 25.75 -45.54
CA ASP A 237 0.77 25.98 -46.17
C ASP A 237 0.48 27.48 -46.30
N ARG A 238 0.85 28.27 -45.28
CA ARG A 238 0.79 29.75 -45.32
C ARG A 238 1.60 30.31 -46.49
N ARG A 239 2.84 29.85 -46.67
CA ARG A 239 3.70 30.29 -47.79
C ARG A 239 3.14 29.90 -49.15
N GLN A 240 2.53 28.71 -49.26
CA GLN A 240 1.87 28.29 -50.50
C GLN A 240 0.65 29.16 -50.83
N GLN A 241 -0.18 29.48 -49.84
CA GLN A 241 -1.31 30.40 -50.00
C GLN A 241 -0.85 31.78 -50.44
N GLU A 242 0.18 32.35 -49.80
CA GLU A 242 0.76 33.63 -50.18
C GLU A 242 1.29 33.63 -51.63
N PHE A 243 1.96 32.56 -52.04
CA PHE A 243 2.44 32.41 -53.41
C PHE A 243 1.29 32.38 -54.42
N MET A 244 0.25 31.57 -54.18
CA MET A 244 -0.93 31.51 -55.05
C MET A 244 -1.63 32.87 -55.17
N LEU A 245 -1.77 33.59 -54.05
CA LEU A 245 -2.37 34.93 -54.05
C LEU A 245 -1.56 35.92 -54.90
N ARG A 246 -0.22 35.87 -54.84
CA ARG A 246 0.64 36.71 -55.69
C ARG A 246 0.50 36.38 -57.18
N VAL A 247 0.45 35.10 -57.54
CA VAL A 247 0.24 34.67 -58.93
C VAL A 247 -1.11 35.17 -59.45
N LEU A 248 -2.18 35.04 -58.66
CA LEU A 248 -3.50 35.54 -59.03
C LEU A 248 -3.55 37.06 -59.20
N ASP A 249 -2.80 37.81 -58.39
CA ASP A 249 -2.68 39.27 -58.56
C ASP A 249 -1.93 39.65 -59.85
N MET A 250 -0.87 38.91 -60.18
CA MET A 250 -0.13 39.10 -61.44
C MET A 250 -0.96 38.80 -62.69
N MET A 251 -1.90 37.85 -62.62
CA MET A 251 -2.79 37.51 -63.74
C MET A 251 -3.96 38.49 -63.95
N LYS A 252 -4.18 39.42 -63.01
CA LYS A 252 -5.25 40.44 -63.10
C LYS A 252 -4.78 41.76 -63.72
N LYS A 253 -3.49 41.88 -64.05
CA LYS A 253 -2.91 42.98 -64.83
C LYS A 253 -2.80 42.58 -66.30
#